data_AF-A0AAV0FNQ0-F1
#
_entry.id   AF-A0AAV0FNQ0-F1
#
_cell.length_a   1.000
_cell.length_b   1.000
_cell.length_c   1.000
_cell.angle_alpha   90.00
_cell.angle_beta   90.00
_cell.angle_gamma   90.00
#
_symmetry.space_group_name_H-M   'P 1'
#
loop_
_entity.id
_entity.type
_entity.pdbx_description
1 polymer ?
#
loop_
_entity_poly.entity_id
_entity_poly.type
_entity_poly.pdbx_seq_one_letter_code
_entity_poly.pdbx_strand_id
1 'polypeptide(L)'
;MGWISLGPPIFKPPKYRGSLVLAYLTEFGRGGSRREMASVVKNVFKSIREKGVGNFLRELREEGYTKCFFDGNLLQTKIHNIGATLVGVDKFGNKYYQKLGDNQYGRHRWVEYAQKGRYNASQVPPEWHGWLHFITDHTGDELLLLKPKRYGVEHKENFSGEGDEYIYHSKGHSLHRGQRDWTRYEPWQPTKE
;
A
#
# COMPACT_ATOMS: atom_id res chain seq x y z
N MET A 1 35.23 16.67 -22.52
CA MET A 1 34.66 15.97 -21.35
C MET A 1 33.14 16.04 -21.46
N GLY A 2 32.52 15.03 -22.08
CA GLY A 2 31.07 14.97 -22.26
C GLY A 2 30.43 14.25 -21.08
N TRP A 3 29.52 14.93 -20.38
CA TRP A 3 28.73 14.33 -19.30
C TRP A 3 27.49 13.70 -19.91
N ILE A 4 27.41 12.37 -19.87
CA ILE A 4 26.23 11.60 -20.25
C ILE A 4 25.23 11.70 -19.10
N SER A 5 24.14 12.44 -19.30
CA SER A 5 23.03 12.51 -18.35
C SER A 5 22.20 11.23 -18.43
N LEU A 6 22.48 10.27 -17.54
CA LEU A 6 21.59 9.14 -17.31
C LEU A 6 20.37 9.65 -16.52
N GLY A 7 19.25 9.85 -17.21
CA GLY A 7 17.96 10.08 -16.56
C GLY A 7 17.56 8.89 -15.68
N PRO A 8 16.71 9.09 -14.66
CA PRO A 8 16.28 8.02 -13.76
C PRO A 8 15.60 6.89 -14.56
N PRO A 9 15.75 5.63 -14.14
CA PRO A 9 15.14 4.50 -14.84
C PRO A 9 13.62 4.68 -14.82
N ILE A 10 13.03 4.86 -16.01
CA ILE A 10 11.58 4.81 -16.20
C ILE A 10 11.16 3.36 -15.94
N PHE A 11 10.81 3.07 -14.70
CA PHE A 11 10.27 1.79 -14.29
C PHE A 11 8.87 1.68 -14.89
N LYS A 12 8.77 1.08 -16.08
CA LYS A 12 7.47 0.79 -16.70
C LYS A 12 6.70 -0.13 -15.75
N PRO A 13 5.51 0.24 -15.25
CA PRO A 13 4.75 -0.64 -14.39
C PRO A 13 4.46 -1.93 -15.17
N PRO A 14 4.64 -3.12 -14.55
CA PRO A 14 4.26 -4.36 -15.21
C PRO A 14 2.78 -4.28 -15.55
N LYS A 15 2.44 -4.41 -16.85
CA LYS A 15 1.08 -4.71 -17.28
C LYS A 15 0.62 -5.90 -16.44
N TYR A 16 -0.43 -5.70 -15.66
CA TYR A 16 -0.98 -6.70 -14.76
C TYR A 16 -1.01 -8.09 -15.41
N ARG A 17 -0.17 -8.98 -14.88
CA ARG A 17 -0.10 -10.42 -15.22
C ARG A 17 -0.45 -11.31 -14.03
N GLY A 18 -0.90 -10.75 -12.91
CA GLY A 18 -1.49 -11.47 -11.77
C GLY A 18 -2.97 -11.08 -11.68
N SER A 19 -3.97 -11.96 -11.61
CA SER A 19 -4.03 -13.38 -11.29
C SER A 19 -5.15 -14.00 -12.12
N LEU A 20 -4.80 -14.99 -12.93
CA LEU A 20 -5.76 -15.72 -13.77
C LEU A 20 -6.80 -16.51 -12.94
N VAL A 21 -6.51 -16.76 -11.66
CA VAL A 21 -7.39 -17.53 -10.75
C VAL A 21 -8.59 -16.72 -10.31
N LEU A 22 -8.40 -15.44 -9.98
CA LEU A 22 -9.53 -14.59 -9.60
C LEU A 22 -10.34 -14.14 -10.82
N ALA A 23 -9.69 -13.97 -11.98
CA ALA A 23 -10.40 -13.82 -13.25
C ALA A 23 -11.33 -15.01 -13.49
N TYR A 24 -10.86 -16.25 -13.28
CA TYR A 24 -11.68 -17.46 -13.41
C TYR A 24 -12.88 -17.50 -12.45
N LEU A 25 -12.69 -17.15 -11.18
CA LEU A 25 -13.77 -17.11 -10.17
C LEU A 25 -14.79 -15.99 -10.43
N THR A 26 -14.38 -14.89 -11.06
CA THR A 26 -15.25 -13.74 -11.35
C THR A 26 -16.04 -13.93 -12.65
N GLU A 27 -15.42 -14.51 -13.68
CA GLU A 27 -16.09 -14.88 -14.95
C GLU A 27 -17.17 -15.95 -14.73
N PHE A 28 -16.98 -16.85 -13.76
CA PHE A 28 -18.00 -17.81 -13.32
C PHE A 28 -19.27 -17.12 -12.81
N GLY A 29 -19.14 -15.95 -12.18
CA GLY A 29 -20.27 -15.17 -11.66
C GLY A 29 -20.94 -14.22 -12.66
N ARG A 30 -20.27 -13.84 -13.76
CA ARG A 30 -20.77 -12.84 -14.75
C ARG A 30 -21.36 -13.45 -16.03
N GLY A 31 -21.44 -14.78 -16.14
CA GLY A 31 -21.97 -15.42 -17.36
C GLY A 31 -21.04 -15.29 -18.56
N GLY A 32 -19.72 -15.32 -18.33
CA GLY A 32 -18.70 -15.23 -19.38
C GLY A 32 -18.83 -16.33 -20.43
N SER A 33 -18.54 -16.00 -21.69
CA SER A 33 -18.59 -16.95 -22.82
C SER A 33 -17.69 -18.17 -22.56
N ARG A 34 -18.16 -19.39 -22.87
CA ARG A 34 -17.39 -20.65 -22.74
C ARG A 34 -15.98 -20.57 -23.35
N ARG A 35 -15.78 -19.73 -24.37
CA ARG A 35 -14.48 -19.51 -25.03
C ARG A 35 -13.51 -18.69 -24.18
N GLU A 36 -14.00 -17.68 -23.47
CA GLU A 36 -13.18 -16.84 -22.59
C GLU A 36 -12.72 -17.63 -21.37
N MET A 37 -13.65 -18.36 -20.74
CA MET A 37 -13.34 -19.30 -19.66
C MET A 37 -12.27 -20.31 -20.07
N ALA A 38 -12.37 -20.90 -21.26
CA ALA A 38 -11.37 -21.82 -21.77
C ALA A 38 -9.99 -21.16 -21.98
N SER A 39 -9.95 -19.88 -22.38
CA SER A 39 -8.69 -19.15 -22.55
C SER A 39 -8.00 -18.83 -21.21
N VAL A 40 -8.77 -18.44 -20.19
CA VAL A 40 -8.27 -18.18 -18.85
C VAL A 40 -7.71 -19.48 -18.25
N VAL A 41 -8.46 -20.58 -18.35
CA VAL A 41 -8.01 -21.90 -17.90
C VAL A 41 -6.72 -22.32 -18.59
N LYS A 42 -6.64 -22.19 -19.92
CA LYS A 42 -5.42 -22.50 -20.68
C LYS A 42 -4.22 -21.65 -20.22
N ASN A 43 -4.45 -20.36 -19.93
CA ASN A 43 -3.41 -19.48 -19.41
C ASN A 43 -2.97 -19.89 -17.99
N VAL A 44 -3.89 -20.33 -17.12
CA VAL A 44 -3.56 -20.85 -15.79
C VAL A 44 -2.68 -22.10 -15.92
N PHE A 45 -3.10 -23.07 -16.73
CA PHE A 45 -2.33 -24.28 -16.98
C PHE A 45 -0.96 -23.99 -17.59
N LYS A 46 -0.87 -23.01 -18.51
CA LYS A 46 0.39 -22.55 -19.08
C LYS A 46 1.30 -21.95 -18.01
N SER A 47 0.78 -21.09 -17.14
CA SER A 47 1.52 -20.50 -16.02
C SER A 47 2.04 -21.57 -15.05
N ILE A 48 1.20 -22.55 -14.70
CA ILE A 48 1.58 -23.69 -13.85
C ILE A 48 2.68 -24.53 -14.51
N ARG A 49 2.60 -24.74 -15.83
CA ARG A 49 3.60 -25.48 -16.60
C ARG A 49 4.94 -24.75 -16.68
N GLU A 50 4.92 -23.42 -16.85
CA GLU A 50 6.13 -22.60 -17.00
C GLU A 50 6.84 -22.34 -15.67
N LYS A 51 6.09 -22.08 -14.60
CA LYS A 51 6.65 -21.70 -13.29
C LYS A 51 6.75 -22.87 -12.30
N GLY A 52 5.98 -23.93 -12.51
CA GLY A 52 5.80 -25.03 -11.57
C GLY A 52 4.75 -24.73 -10.49
N VAL A 53 4.06 -25.77 -10.01
CA VAL A 53 2.95 -25.68 -9.04
C VAL A 53 3.39 -24.97 -7.75
N GLY A 54 4.58 -25.26 -7.24
CA GLY A 54 5.09 -24.68 -5.99
C GLY A 54 5.30 -23.16 -6.08
N ASN A 55 5.94 -22.68 -7.16
CA ASN A 55 6.15 -21.24 -7.37
C ASN A 55 4.84 -20.52 -7.64
N PHE A 56 3.91 -21.16 -8.34
CA PHE A 56 2.57 -20.61 -8.59
C PHE A 56 1.77 -20.45 -7.28
N LEU A 57 1.78 -21.45 -6.40
CA LEU A 57 1.15 -21.35 -5.08
C LEU A 57 1.81 -20.28 -4.20
N ARG A 58 3.14 -20.14 -4.29
CA ARG A 58 3.89 -19.08 -3.61
C ARG A 58 3.45 -17.70 -4.12
N GLU A 59 3.37 -17.51 -5.42
CA GLU A 59 2.92 -16.26 -6.05
C GLU A 59 1.49 -15.90 -5.62
N LEU A 60 0.56 -16.87 -5.60
CA LEU A 60 -0.80 -16.65 -5.10
C LEU A 60 -0.84 -16.25 -3.62
N ARG A 61 0.02 -16.84 -2.80
CA ARG A 61 0.15 -16.51 -1.37
C ARG A 61 0.75 -15.13 -1.16
N GLU A 62 1.78 -14.78 -1.93
CA GLU A 62 2.47 -13.48 -1.88
C GLU A 62 1.57 -12.34 -2.35
N GLU A 63 0.82 -12.54 -3.44
CA GLU A 63 -0.16 -11.56 -3.93
C GLU A 63 -1.40 -11.44 -3.01
N GLY A 64 -1.55 -12.34 -2.04
CA GLY A 64 -2.60 -12.31 -1.02
C GLY A 64 -3.91 -12.98 -1.43
N TYR A 65 -3.96 -13.71 -2.55
CA TYR A 65 -5.18 -14.38 -3.01
C TYR A 65 -5.66 -15.46 -2.03
N THR A 66 -4.75 -16.10 -1.31
CA THR A 66 -5.12 -17.07 -0.26
C THR A 66 -5.83 -16.41 0.92
N LYS A 67 -5.49 -15.16 1.25
CA LYS A 67 -6.12 -14.40 2.34
C LYS A 67 -7.48 -13.83 1.97
N CYS A 68 -7.74 -13.59 0.68
CA CYS A 68 -9.03 -13.09 0.17
C CYS A 68 -10.21 -14.01 0.54
N PHE A 69 -9.97 -15.30 0.76
CA PHE A 69 -11.03 -16.24 1.15
C PHE A 69 -11.59 -15.94 2.54
N PHE A 70 -10.77 -15.45 3.46
CA PHE A 70 -11.19 -15.11 4.82
C PHE A 70 -11.41 -13.60 5.02
N ASP A 71 -10.86 -12.76 4.13
CA ASP A 71 -11.03 -11.31 4.15
C ASP A 71 -11.87 -10.82 2.97
N GLY A 72 -13.13 -10.47 3.26
CA GLY A 72 -14.07 -9.98 2.26
C GLY A 72 -13.69 -8.63 1.64
N ASN A 73 -13.02 -7.74 2.39
CA ASN A 73 -12.62 -6.43 1.87
C ASN A 73 -11.48 -6.59 0.85
N LEU A 74 -10.54 -7.48 1.13
CA LEU A 74 -9.47 -7.80 0.19
C LEU A 74 -10.03 -8.45 -1.09
N LEU A 75 -11.02 -9.33 -0.96
CA LEU A 75 -11.71 -9.89 -2.13
C LEU A 75 -12.39 -8.79 -2.95
N GLN A 76 -13.09 -7.84 -2.30
CA GLN A 76 -13.75 -6.73 -3.00
C GLN A 76 -12.76 -5.85 -3.74
N THR A 77 -11.63 -5.50 -3.14
CA THR A 77 -10.57 -4.70 -3.79
C THR A 77 -9.96 -5.44 -4.97
N LYS A 78 -9.71 -6.75 -4.84
CA LYS A 78 -9.20 -7.56 -5.95
C LYS A 78 -10.20 -7.68 -7.12
N ILE A 79 -11.51 -7.70 -6.84
CA ILE A 79 -12.53 -7.60 -7.90
C ILE A 79 -12.49 -6.22 -8.56
N HIS A 80 -12.36 -5.14 -7.78
CA HIS A 80 -12.24 -3.79 -8.34
C HIS A 80 -11.00 -3.61 -9.22
N ASN A 81 -9.90 -4.30 -8.89
CA ASN A 81 -8.69 -4.29 -9.70
C ASN A 81 -8.89 -4.85 -11.12
N ILE A 82 -9.92 -5.67 -11.34
CA ILE A 82 -10.22 -6.21 -12.67
C ILE A 82 -10.70 -5.07 -13.56
N GLY A 83 -9.91 -4.75 -14.59
CA GLY A 83 -10.16 -3.63 -15.50
C GLY A 83 -9.75 -2.26 -14.94
N ALA A 84 -9.00 -2.23 -13.83
CA ALA A 84 -8.41 -1.00 -13.32
C ALA A 84 -7.01 -0.76 -13.89
N THR A 85 -6.62 0.51 -13.95
CA THR A 85 -5.27 0.93 -14.36
C THR A 85 -4.40 1.16 -13.13
N LEU A 86 -3.17 0.62 -13.16
CA LEU A 86 -2.16 0.87 -12.12
C LEU A 86 -1.52 2.24 -12.40
N VAL A 87 -1.68 3.16 -11.45
CA VAL A 87 -1.16 4.53 -11.55
C VAL A 87 0.27 4.59 -11.02
N GLY A 88 0.51 4.01 -9.85
CA GLY A 88 1.83 4.01 -9.23
C GLY A 88 1.92 3.07 -8.03
N VAL A 89 3.14 2.94 -7.52
CA VAL A 89 3.47 2.11 -6.36
C VAL A 89 4.31 2.94 -5.42
N ASP A 90 3.94 3.01 -4.14
CA ASP A 90 4.74 3.73 -3.16
C ASP A 90 5.97 2.93 -2.70
N LYS A 91 6.81 3.57 -1.87
CA LYS A 91 7.98 2.96 -1.25
C LYS A 91 7.66 1.80 -0.29
N PHE A 92 6.44 1.71 0.22
CA PHE A 92 5.98 0.64 1.10
C PHE A 92 5.42 -0.55 0.32
N GLY A 93 5.30 -0.42 -1.01
CA GLY A 93 4.74 -1.42 -1.91
C GLY A 93 3.22 -1.35 -2.07
N ASN A 94 2.55 -0.34 -1.52
CA ASN A 94 1.13 -0.11 -1.73
C ASN A 94 0.91 0.31 -3.18
N LYS A 95 -0.09 -0.29 -3.81
CA LYS A 95 -0.39 -0.09 -5.23
C LYS A 95 -1.65 0.77 -5.39
N TYR A 96 -1.56 1.81 -6.20
CA TYR A 96 -2.64 2.76 -6.40
C TYR A 96 -3.30 2.55 -7.75
N TYR A 97 -4.62 2.36 -7.73
CA TYR A 97 -5.40 2.08 -8.93
C TYR A 97 -6.40 3.15 -9.23
N GLN A 98 -6.66 3.33 -10.52
CA GLN A 98 -7.68 4.22 -11.03
C GLN A 98 -8.52 3.52 -12.10
N LYS A 99 -9.83 3.77 -12.10
CA LYS A 99 -10.76 3.33 -13.14
C LYS A 99 -11.70 4.47 -13.50
N LEU A 100 -11.34 5.21 -14.56
CA LEU A 100 -12.20 6.25 -15.15
C LEU A 100 -13.26 5.60 -16.06
N GLY A 101 -14.51 6.04 -15.97
CA GLY A 101 -15.61 5.59 -16.83
C GLY A 101 -16.73 4.90 -16.04
N ASP A 102 -16.66 3.58 -15.92
CA ASP A 102 -17.79 2.73 -15.48
C ASP A 102 -18.06 2.72 -13.96
N ASN A 103 -17.26 3.41 -13.15
CA ASN A 103 -17.36 3.36 -11.70
C ASN A 103 -18.08 4.59 -11.14
N GLN A 104 -18.81 4.37 -10.05
CA GLN A 104 -19.43 5.44 -9.26
C GLN A 104 -18.39 6.49 -8.83
N TYR A 105 -18.77 7.77 -8.91
CA TYR A 105 -17.95 8.87 -8.40
C TYR A 105 -17.55 8.62 -6.93
N GLY A 106 -16.29 8.87 -6.59
CA GLY A 106 -15.70 8.52 -5.29
C GLY A 106 -15.13 7.09 -5.17
N ARG A 107 -15.50 6.14 -6.05
CA ARG A 107 -14.95 4.75 -6.05
C ARG A 107 -14.00 4.47 -7.21
N HIS A 108 -13.57 5.51 -7.91
CA HIS A 108 -12.72 5.39 -9.09
C HIS A 108 -11.23 5.42 -8.76
N ARG A 109 -10.83 5.76 -7.53
CA ARG A 109 -9.47 5.65 -6.99
C ARG A 109 -9.49 4.81 -5.74
N TRP A 110 -8.54 3.89 -5.61
CA TRP A 110 -8.36 3.11 -4.39
C TRP A 110 -6.90 2.64 -4.27
N VAL A 111 -6.55 2.17 -3.07
CA VAL A 111 -5.24 1.61 -2.76
C VAL A 111 -5.38 0.15 -2.40
N GLU A 112 -4.42 -0.64 -2.86
CA GLU A 112 -4.20 -2.01 -2.41
C GLU A 112 -2.92 -2.03 -1.57
N TYR A 113 -3.08 -2.21 -0.26
CA TYR A 113 -1.95 -2.29 0.66
C TYR A 113 -1.04 -3.47 0.37
N ALA A 114 0.28 -3.28 0.52
CA ALA A 114 1.25 -4.37 0.41
C ALA A 114 1.02 -5.43 1.51
N GLN A 115 0.81 -4.95 2.74
CA GLN A 115 0.60 -5.80 3.90
C GLN A 115 -0.83 -6.34 3.93
N LYS A 116 -0.99 -7.63 3.61
CA LYS A 116 -2.31 -8.29 3.51
C LYS A 116 -2.89 -8.77 4.84
N GLY A 117 -2.10 -8.77 5.92
CA GLY A 117 -2.52 -9.31 7.22
C GLY A 117 -3.12 -8.26 8.15
N ARG A 118 -2.46 -7.11 8.24
CA ARG A 118 -2.82 -6.02 9.16
C ARG A 118 -2.70 -4.69 8.42
N TYR A 119 -3.54 -4.50 7.40
CA TYR A 119 -3.57 -3.24 6.67
C TYR A 119 -4.25 -2.16 7.51
N ASN A 120 -3.74 -0.93 7.41
CA ASN A 120 -4.27 0.22 8.13
C ASN A 120 -4.31 1.42 7.17
N ALA A 121 -5.36 2.24 7.26
CA ALA A 121 -5.51 3.46 6.45
C ALA A 121 -4.33 4.42 6.57
N SER A 122 -3.69 4.46 7.75
CA SER A 122 -2.52 5.32 8.01
C SER A 122 -1.23 4.86 7.33
N GLN A 123 -1.21 3.71 6.64
CA GLN A 123 -0.03 3.25 5.89
C GLN A 123 0.20 4.03 4.58
N VAL A 124 -0.82 4.76 4.11
CA VAL A 124 -0.70 5.61 2.93
C VAL A 124 0.19 6.82 3.25
N PRO A 125 1.29 7.05 2.50
CA PRO A 125 2.14 8.20 2.72
C PRO A 125 1.46 9.50 2.26
N PRO A 126 1.92 10.68 2.75
CA PRO A 126 1.25 11.95 2.51
C PRO A 126 1.18 12.32 1.02
N GLU A 127 2.20 11.96 0.23
CA GLU A 127 2.21 12.17 -1.22
C GLU A 127 1.05 11.49 -1.93
N TRP A 128 0.66 10.28 -1.51
CA TRP A 128 -0.44 9.53 -2.13
C TRP A 128 -1.79 9.81 -1.47
N HIS A 129 -1.79 10.30 -0.23
CA HIS A 129 -3.01 10.61 0.52
C HIS A 129 -3.86 11.68 -0.19
N GLY A 130 -3.24 12.77 -0.67
CA GLY A 130 -3.96 13.83 -1.39
C GLY A 130 -4.67 13.35 -2.66
N TRP A 131 -3.97 12.52 -3.44
CA TRP A 131 -4.51 11.92 -4.66
C TRP A 131 -5.65 10.93 -4.40
N LEU A 132 -5.49 10.08 -3.38
CA LEU A 132 -6.48 9.08 -2.97
C LEU A 132 -7.78 9.72 -2.47
N HIS A 133 -7.68 10.84 -1.76
CA HIS A 133 -8.82 11.56 -1.18
C HIS A 133 -9.44 12.62 -2.10
N PHE A 134 -9.07 12.65 -3.39
CA PHE A 134 -9.58 13.62 -4.37
C PHE A 134 -9.32 15.09 -3.99
N ILE A 135 -8.28 15.35 -3.19
CA ILE A 135 -7.86 16.72 -2.84
C ILE A 135 -7.07 17.33 -4.00
N THR A 136 -6.30 16.49 -4.70
CA THR A 136 -5.46 16.88 -5.84
C THR A 136 -5.49 15.78 -6.90
N ASP A 137 -5.27 16.18 -8.15
CA ASP A 137 -5.10 15.26 -9.28
C ASP A 137 -3.64 14.88 -9.52
N HIS A 138 -2.70 15.56 -8.87
CA HIS A 138 -1.28 15.22 -8.91
C HIS A 138 -1.03 13.85 -8.29
N THR A 139 -0.25 13.03 -8.98
CA THR A 139 0.12 11.69 -8.49
C THR A 139 1.11 11.78 -7.34
N GLY A 140 1.23 10.72 -6.54
CA GLY A 140 2.18 10.71 -5.42
C GLY A 140 3.63 10.83 -5.90
N ASP A 141 3.96 10.32 -7.08
CA ASP A 141 5.29 10.43 -7.66
C ASP A 141 5.66 11.89 -8.00
N GLU A 142 4.69 12.68 -8.50
CA GLU A 142 4.88 14.11 -8.75
C GLU A 142 5.10 14.89 -7.45
N LEU A 143 4.30 14.60 -6.42
CA LEU A 143 4.40 15.27 -5.12
C LEU A 143 5.65 14.87 -4.35
N LEU A 144 6.16 13.66 -4.56
CA LEU A 144 7.40 13.19 -3.96
C LEU A 144 8.61 14.02 -4.41
N LEU A 145 8.60 14.56 -5.63
CA LEU A 145 9.63 15.48 -6.13
C LEU A 145 9.66 16.82 -5.37
N LEU A 146 8.53 17.22 -4.79
CA LEU A 146 8.38 18.45 -4.02
C LEU A 146 8.69 18.26 -2.53
N LYS A 147 8.96 17.03 -2.08
CA LYS A 147 9.22 16.73 -0.66
C LYS A 147 10.44 17.51 -0.14
N PRO A 148 10.32 18.25 0.98
CA PRO A 148 11.43 19.03 1.53
C PRO A 148 12.56 18.11 2.02
N LYS A 149 13.74 18.22 1.40
CA LYS A 149 14.88 17.33 1.66
C LYS A 149 15.56 17.58 3.02
N ARG A 150 15.49 18.81 3.56
CA ARG A 150 16.26 19.21 4.75
C ARG A 150 15.70 18.67 6.06
N TYR A 151 14.38 18.60 6.19
CA TYR A 151 13.69 18.27 7.44
C TYR A 151 12.56 17.24 7.24
N GLY A 152 12.40 16.71 6.02
CA GLY A 152 11.38 15.73 5.70
C GLY A 152 11.58 14.45 6.51
N VAL A 153 10.66 14.17 7.43
CA VAL A 153 10.65 12.92 8.17
C VAL A 153 10.05 11.83 7.28
N GLU A 154 10.49 10.60 7.47
CA GLU A 154 9.90 9.45 6.80
C GLU A 154 8.53 9.13 7.38
N HIS A 155 7.60 8.77 6.50
CA HIS A 155 6.24 8.38 6.88
C HIS A 155 6.28 7.20 7.84
N LYS A 156 5.49 7.30 8.92
CA LYS A 156 5.27 6.24 9.89
C LYS A 156 3.77 6.05 10.00
N GLU A 157 3.33 4.80 9.95
CA GLU A 157 1.93 4.48 10.22
C GLU A 157 1.55 4.80 11.68
N ASN A 158 0.25 4.78 11.96
CA ASN A 158 -0.24 5.02 13.30
C ASN A 158 -0.10 3.75 14.15
N PHE A 159 0.88 3.74 15.05
CA PHE A 159 1.13 2.67 16.02
C PHE A 159 0.29 2.78 17.31
N SER A 160 -0.83 3.50 17.29
CA SER A 160 -1.75 3.57 18.43
C SER A 160 -2.20 2.17 18.85
N GLY A 161 -1.91 1.80 20.10
CA GLY A 161 -2.24 0.49 20.67
C GLY A 161 -1.19 -0.61 20.45
N GLU A 162 -0.05 -0.32 19.82
CA GLU A 162 1.05 -1.28 19.61
C GLU A 162 2.16 -1.22 20.70
N GLY A 163 1.79 -0.87 21.93
CA GLY A 163 2.71 -0.80 23.09
C GLY A 163 3.30 0.60 23.34
N ASP A 164 3.64 0.88 24.60
CA ASP A 164 4.00 2.22 25.08
C ASP A 164 5.29 2.79 24.44
N GLU A 165 6.14 1.94 23.87
CA GLU A 165 7.40 2.40 23.23
C GLU A 165 7.18 3.07 21.87
N TYR A 166 6.13 2.66 21.14
CA TYR A 166 5.81 3.22 19.82
C TYR A 166 4.84 4.39 19.90
N ILE A 167 4.07 4.46 20.99
CA ILE A 167 3.07 5.49 21.22
C ILE A 167 3.75 6.77 21.71
N TYR A 168 3.29 7.91 21.21
CA TYR A 168 3.74 9.19 21.72
C TYR A 168 3.15 9.47 23.10
N HIS A 169 4.04 9.66 24.08
CA HIS A 169 3.68 10.16 25.40
C HIS A 169 4.14 11.61 25.56
N SER A 170 3.28 12.45 26.15
CA SER A 170 3.61 13.84 26.47
C SER A 170 4.71 13.92 27.54
N LYS A 171 5.42 15.05 27.61
CA LYS A 171 6.56 15.21 28.52
C LYS A 171 6.21 15.11 30.01
N GLY A 172 4.95 15.25 30.39
CA GLY A 172 4.50 15.07 31.79
C GLY A 172 3.97 13.68 32.11
N HIS A 173 3.81 12.82 31.10
CA HIS A 173 3.26 11.48 31.27
C HIS A 173 4.26 10.55 31.96
N SER A 174 3.83 9.74 32.93
CA SER A 174 4.71 8.87 33.72
C SER A 174 5.45 7.81 32.90
N LEU A 175 4.89 7.37 31.76
CA LEU A 175 5.55 6.42 30.85
C LEU A 175 6.56 7.08 29.89
N HIS A 176 6.64 8.43 29.88
CA HIS A 176 7.60 9.12 29.03
C HIS A 176 9.01 8.99 29.62
N ARG A 177 9.95 8.39 28.87
CA ARG A 177 11.32 8.08 29.34
C ARG A 177 12.10 9.30 29.89
N GLY A 178 11.77 10.52 29.43
CA GLY A 178 12.39 11.76 29.88
C GLY A 178 11.39 12.69 30.56
N GLN A 179 10.69 12.19 31.59
CA GLN A 179 9.64 12.95 32.27
C GLN A 179 10.17 14.33 32.69
N ARG A 180 9.51 15.37 32.18
CA ARG A 180 9.89 16.74 32.41
C ARG A 180 9.35 17.20 33.76
N ASP A 181 10.23 17.77 34.56
CA ASP A 181 9.81 18.59 35.69
C ASP A 181 9.35 19.97 35.20
N TRP A 182 8.21 20.42 35.72
CA TRP A 182 7.58 21.70 35.40
C TRP A 182 7.78 22.74 36.51
N THR A 183 8.56 22.41 37.56
CA THR A 183 8.98 23.40 38.54
C THR A 183 9.62 24.61 37.85
N ARG A 184 9.15 25.81 38.23
CA ARG A 184 9.63 27.10 37.69
C ARG A 184 10.71 27.75 38.54
N TYR A 185 11.03 27.12 39.66
CA TYR A 185 12.00 27.58 40.63
C TYR A 185 12.83 26.37 41.04
N GLU A 186 14.07 26.63 41.43
CA GLU A 186 14.95 25.60 41.96
C GLU A 186 14.84 25.61 43.49
N PRO A 187 14.48 24.50 44.13
CA PRO A 187 14.45 24.43 45.58
C PRO A 187 15.87 24.51 46.13
N TRP A 188 16.04 25.19 47.26
CA TRP A 188 17.32 25.21 47.97
C TRP A 188 17.69 23.78 48.42
N GLN A 189 18.90 23.33 48.06
CA GLN A 189 19.44 22.03 48.47
C GLN A 189 20.54 22.22 49.54
N PRO A 190 20.36 21.74 50.78
CA PRO A 190 21.38 21.86 51.82
C PRO A 190 22.63 21.04 51.48
N THR A 191 23.81 21.59 51.74
CA THR A 191 25.05 20.81 51.73
C THR A 191 25.06 19.94 53.00
N LYS A 192 25.19 18.62 52.83
CA LYS A 192 25.41 17.72 53.98
C LYS A 192 26.85 17.87 54.44
N GLU A 193 27.05 18.21 55.71
CA GLU A 193 28.36 18.14 56.40
C GLU A 193 28.78 16.70 56.70
#